data_AF-A0A2U1FQL0-F1
#
_entry.id   AF-A0A2U1FQL0-F1
#
_cell.length_a   1.000
_cell.length_b   1.000
_cell.length_c   1.000
_cell.angle_alpha   90.00
_cell.angle_beta   90.00
_cell.angle_gamma   90.00
#
_symmetry.space_group_name_H-M   'P 1'
#
loop_
_entity.id
_entity.type
_entity.pdbx_description
1 polymer ?
#
loop_
_entity_poly.entity_id
_entity_poly.type
_entity_poly.pdbx_seq_one_letter_code
_entity_poly.pdbx_strand_id
1 'polypeptide(L)'
;MTPPSLDDDLQDAVLAALGTEHAAIWCYGLVSAYLPTVSAADLAATAQAHRERRDAVVALLARRGVTAPPAAAAYRPPSPVTDATSAATLAIVAEDDVAAAWRAVAERTSADEDAELRHLALDAVTAATTTSVVWRRVAGRSPLVPAFPGAGAGA
;
A
#
# COMPACT_ATOMS: atom_id res chain seq x y z
N MET A 1 29.59 -0.81 5.08
CA MET A 1 29.41 -1.08 3.64
C MET A 1 28.21 -0.29 3.21
N THR A 2 28.38 0.76 2.43
CA THR A 2 27.26 1.58 1.94
C THR A 2 26.50 0.75 0.91
N PRO A 3 25.18 0.56 1.05
CA PRO A 3 24.43 -0.18 0.06
C PRO A 3 24.44 0.57 -1.28
N PRO A 4 24.33 -0.13 -2.44
CA PRO A 4 24.42 0.52 -3.74
C PRO A 4 23.36 1.61 -3.91
N SER A 5 23.63 2.66 -4.68
CA SER A 5 22.59 3.64 -5.03
C SER A 5 21.45 2.97 -5.79
N LEU A 6 20.22 3.43 -5.61
CA LEU A 6 19.11 3.03 -6.46
C LEU A 6 19.32 3.67 -7.84
N ASP A 7 19.04 2.96 -8.93
CA ASP A 7 18.85 3.61 -10.22
C ASP A 7 17.59 4.51 -10.19
N ASP A 8 17.50 5.45 -11.13
CA ASP A 8 16.45 6.47 -11.14
C ASP A 8 15.04 5.85 -11.22
N ASP A 9 14.85 4.80 -12.04
CA ASP A 9 13.55 4.15 -12.23
C ASP A 9 13.09 3.40 -10.97
N LEU A 10 14.00 2.70 -10.30
CA LEU A 10 13.72 2.03 -9.03
C LEU A 10 13.48 3.04 -7.91
N GLN A 11 14.27 4.13 -7.87
CA GLN A 11 14.09 5.19 -6.89
C GLN A 11 12.69 5.80 -7.01
N ASP A 12 12.25 6.15 -8.22
CA ASP A 12 10.92 6.71 -8.46
C ASP A 12 9.81 5.74 -8.04
N ALA A 13 9.98 4.43 -8.31
CA ALA A 13 9.04 3.41 -7.87
C ALA A 13 8.96 3.30 -6.33
N VAL A 14 10.10 3.36 -5.62
CA VAL A 14 10.15 3.32 -4.15
C VAL A 14 9.51 4.59 -3.56
N LEU A 15 9.76 5.76 -4.16
CA LEU A 15 9.15 7.02 -3.72
C LEU A 15 7.63 7.02 -3.96
N ALA A 16 7.16 6.45 -5.08
CA ALA A 16 5.74 6.27 -5.35
C ALA A 16 5.10 5.33 -4.31
N ALA A 17 5.75 4.20 -4.00
CA ALA A 17 5.29 3.27 -2.97
C ALA A 17 5.19 3.95 -1.58
N LEU A 18 6.20 4.73 -1.19
CA LEU A 18 6.15 5.53 0.04
C LEU A 18 4.97 6.51 0.05
N GLY A 19 4.68 7.15 -1.09
CA GLY A 19 3.52 8.01 -1.26
C GLY A 19 2.20 7.28 -0.99
N THR A 20 2.04 6.05 -1.48
CA THR A 20 0.85 5.22 -1.22
C THR A 20 0.74 4.80 0.25
N GLU A 21 1.86 4.52 0.93
CA GLU A 21 1.85 4.21 2.37
C GLU A 21 1.39 5.42 3.20
N HIS A 22 1.83 6.63 2.87
CA HIS A 22 1.33 7.85 3.52
C HIS A 22 -0.17 8.03 3.32
N ALA A 23 -0.65 7.83 2.09
CA ALA A 23 -2.07 7.94 1.76
C ALA A 23 -2.91 6.88 2.50
N ALA A 24 -2.42 5.63 2.58
CA ALA A 24 -3.08 4.53 3.29
C ALA A 24 -3.21 4.82 4.79
N ILE A 25 -2.14 5.30 5.45
CA ILE A 25 -2.17 5.67 6.87
C ILE A 25 -3.22 6.77 7.13
N TRP A 26 -3.28 7.79 6.27
CA TRP A 26 -4.29 8.84 6.37
C TRP A 26 -5.71 8.28 6.14
N CYS A 27 -5.88 7.44 5.13
CA CYS A 27 -7.12 6.78 4.78
C CYS A 27 -7.71 5.97 5.95
N TYR A 28 -6.89 5.16 6.62
CA TYR A 28 -7.36 4.37 7.77
C TYR A 28 -7.79 5.24 8.97
N GLY A 29 -7.21 6.43 9.12
CA GLY A 29 -7.72 7.43 10.07
C GLY A 29 -9.16 7.82 9.75
N LEU A 30 -9.44 8.16 8.49
CA LEU A 30 -10.79 8.53 8.04
C LEU A 30 -11.78 7.36 8.09
N VAL A 31 -11.39 6.20 7.55
CA VAL A 31 -12.24 5.01 7.41
C VAL A 31 -12.69 4.47 8.78
N SER A 32 -11.83 4.55 9.80
CA SER A 32 -12.17 4.10 11.16
C SER A 32 -13.41 4.80 11.75
N ALA A 33 -13.73 6.03 11.33
CA ALA A 33 -14.89 6.76 11.79
C ALA A 33 -16.23 6.20 11.28
N TYR A 34 -16.21 5.41 10.20
CA TYR A 34 -17.41 4.94 9.50
C TYR A 34 -17.63 3.43 9.59
N LEU A 35 -16.77 2.70 10.31
CA LEU A 35 -16.80 1.23 10.42
C LEU A 35 -16.98 0.73 11.87
N PRO A 36 -18.11 1.04 12.54
CA PRO A 36 -18.32 0.68 13.94
C PRO A 36 -18.48 -0.84 14.17
N THR A 37 -18.77 -1.61 13.12
CA THR A 37 -18.94 -3.06 13.17
C THR A 37 -17.64 -3.82 12.94
N VAL A 38 -16.56 -3.13 12.56
CA VAL A 38 -15.23 -3.72 12.40
C VAL A 38 -14.47 -3.54 13.71
N SER A 39 -13.69 -4.55 14.09
CA SER A 39 -12.80 -4.49 15.24
C SER A 39 -11.87 -3.26 15.16
N ALA A 40 -11.96 -2.37 16.15
CA ALA A 40 -11.05 -1.23 16.26
C ALA A 40 -9.59 -1.67 16.39
N ALA A 41 -9.34 -2.84 17.00
CA ALA A 41 -8.01 -3.43 17.10
C ALA A 41 -7.49 -3.86 15.74
N ASP A 42 -8.34 -4.44 14.88
CA ASP A 42 -7.96 -4.89 13.54
C ASP A 42 -7.63 -3.67 12.65
N LEU A 43 -8.48 -2.64 12.68
CA LEU A 43 -8.22 -1.36 11.98
C LEU A 43 -6.92 -0.71 12.45
N ALA A 44 -6.65 -0.71 13.75
CA ALA A 44 -5.42 -0.18 14.31
C ALA A 44 -4.20 -1.01 13.88
N ALA A 45 -4.31 -2.33 13.85
CA ALA A 45 -3.25 -3.23 13.39
C ALA A 45 -2.95 -3.04 11.90
N THR A 46 -3.97 -2.88 11.05
CA THR A 46 -3.78 -2.57 9.63
C THR A 46 -3.08 -1.24 9.43
N ALA A 47 -3.53 -0.18 10.11
CA ALA A 47 -2.88 1.13 10.05
C ALA A 47 -1.43 1.07 10.56
N GLN A 48 -1.16 0.26 11.58
CA GLN A 48 0.18 0.06 12.12
C GLN A 48 1.11 -0.66 11.13
N ALA A 49 0.63 -1.68 10.42
CA ALA A 49 1.40 -2.37 9.39
C ALA A 49 1.85 -1.43 8.26
N HIS A 50 1.03 -0.44 7.89
CA HIS A 50 1.46 0.60 6.93
C HIS A 50 2.52 1.54 7.51
N ARG A 51 2.41 1.92 8.80
CA ARG A 51 3.44 2.75 9.46
C ARG A 51 4.78 2.03 9.53
N GLU A 52 4.78 0.74 9.85
CA GLU A 52 5.99 -0.08 9.88
C GLU A 52 6.65 -0.16 8.50
N ARG A 53 5.87 -0.38 7.44
CA ARG A 53 6.38 -0.35 6.06
C ARG A 53 6.92 1.02 5.67
N ARG A 54 6.19 2.10 5.95
CA ARG A 54 6.65 3.47 5.72
C ARG A 54 8.00 3.71 6.42
N ASP A 55 8.11 3.35 7.68
CA ASP A 55 9.32 3.59 8.48
C ASP A 55 10.50 2.76 7.96
N ALA A 56 10.25 1.51 7.54
CA ALA A 56 11.25 0.68 6.88
C ALA A 56 11.76 1.29 5.56
N VAL A 57 10.87 1.83 4.73
CA VAL A 57 11.23 2.50 3.46
C VAL A 57 11.98 3.80 3.69
N VAL A 58 11.54 4.62 4.65
CA VAL A 58 12.24 5.87 5.01
C VAL A 58 13.67 5.55 5.47
N ALA A 59 13.83 4.53 6.32
CA ALA A 59 15.15 4.08 6.76
C ALA A 59 15.98 3.55 5.57
N LEU A 60 15.37 2.84 4.62
CA LEU A 60 16.05 2.35 3.42
C LEU A 60 16.54 3.51 2.54
N LEU A 61 15.67 4.48 2.22
CA LEU A 61 16.02 5.65 1.43
C LEU A 61 17.17 6.44 2.08
N ALA A 62 17.11 6.65 3.39
CA ALA A 62 18.17 7.32 4.14
C ALA A 62 19.52 6.59 4.03
N ARG A 63 19.55 5.24 4.15
CA ARG A 63 20.77 4.44 3.96
C ARG A 63 21.33 4.53 2.55
N ARG A 64 20.49 4.84 1.56
CA ARG A 64 20.82 4.99 0.13
C ARG A 64 21.13 6.44 -0.26
N GLY A 65 21.11 7.38 0.70
CA GLY A 65 21.37 8.80 0.45
C GLY A 65 20.20 9.57 -0.18
N VAL A 66 19.00 8.97 -0.22
CA VAL A 66 17.80 9.58 -0.78
C VAL A 66 16.97 10.20 0.34
N THR A 67 16.56 11.47 0.16
CA THR A 67 15.68 12.14 1.12
C THR A 67 14.24 11.75 0.86
N ALA A 68 13.60 11.10 1.84
CA ALA A 68 12.20 10.72 1.76
C ALA A 68 11.28 11.97 1.83
N PRO A 69 10.32 12.14 0.90
CA PRO A 69 9.34 13.21 0.98
C PRO A 69 8.43 13.02 2.21
N PRO A 70 8.05 14.09 2.92
CA PRO A 70 7.11 14.00 4.03
C PRO A 70 5.70 13.65 3.53
N ALA A 71 4.87 13.11 4.44
CA ALA A 71 3.44 12.96 4.17
C ALA A 71 2.77 14.32 3.92
N ALA A 72 1.78 14.35 3.03
CA ALA A 72 0.95 15.54 2.84
C ALA A 72 0.06 15.77 4.07
N ALA A 73 -0.35 17.03 4.29
CA ALA A 73 -1.25 17.38 5.39
C ALA A 73 -2.63 16.71 5.27
N ALA A 74 -3.09 16.49 4.05
CA ALA A 74 -4.33 15.78 3.75
C ALA A 74 -4.27 15.14 2.36
N TYR A 75 -5.07 14.09 2.18
CA TYR A 75 -5.26 13.40 0.91
C TYR A 75 -6.72 13.56 0.49
N ARG A 76 -6.99 13.56 -0.82
CA ARG A 76 -8.35 13.66 -1.36
C ARG A 76 -8.85 12.27 -1.74
N PRO A 77 -9.87 11.72 -1.07
CA PRO A 77 -10.55 10.52 -1.52
C PRO A 77 -11.11 10.69 -2.95
N PRO A 78 -11.11 9.63 -3.79
CA PRO A 78 -11.68 9.69 -5.14
C PRO A 78 -13.20 9.85 -5.15
N SER A 79 -13.86 9.57 -4.02
CA SER A 79 -15.30 9.73 -3.85
C SER A 79 -15.61 10.11 -2.40
N PRO A 80 -16.73 10.80 -2.12
CA PRO A 80 -17.14 11.11 -0.75
C PRO A 80 -17.27 9.85 0.11
N VAL A 81 -16.83 9.96 1.38
CA VAL A 81 -17.00 8.91 2.39
C VAL A 81 -18.07 9.36 3.36
N THR A 82 -19.22 8.68 3.33
CA THR A 82 -20.43 9.09 4.07
C THR A 82 -21.03 7.97 4.92
N ASP A 83 -20.59 6.73 4.72
CA ASP A 83 -21.10 5.53 5.38
C ASP A 83 -20.06 4.39 5.35
N ALA A 84 -20.42 3.26 5.94
CA ALA A 84 -19.55 2.08 6.01
C ALA A 84 -19.14 1.54 4.63
N THR A 85 -20.04 1.57 3.64
CA THR A 85 -19.79 1.02 2.29
C THR A 85 -18.83 1.90 1.50
N SER A 86 -19.01 3.21 1.55
CA SER A 86 -18.11 4.19 0.94
C SER A 86 -16.73 4.20 1.63
N ALA A 87 -16.69 4.00 2.96
CA ALA A 87 -15.43 3.85 3.70
C ALA A 87 -14.67 2.57 3.34
N ALA A 88 -15.35 1.43 3.27
CA ALA A 88 -14.75 0.19 2.80
C ALA A 88 -14.30 0.28 1.33
N THR A 89 -15.04 1.02 0.49
CA THR A 89 -14.62 1.32 -0.89
C THR A 89 -13.35 2.15 -0.95
N LEU A 90 -13.22 3.16 -0.08
CA LEU A 90 -11.98 3.94 0.02
C LEU A 90 -10.80 3.06 0.46
N ALA A 91 -11.01 2.17 1.44
CA ALA A 91 -9.97 1.24 1.88
C ALA A 91 -9.51 0.30 0.75
N ILE A 92 -10.44 -0.21 -0.07
CA ILE A 92 -10.08 -1.01 -1.26
C ILE A 92 -9.17 -0.23 -2.20
N VAL A 93 -9.51 1.03 -2.50
CA VAL A 93 -8.69 1.88 -3.39
C VAL A 93 -7.29 2.06 -2.80
N ALA A 94 -7.19 2.39 -1.51
CA ALA A 94 -5.90 2.56 -0.86
C ALA A 94 -5.04 1.29 -0.91
N GLU A 95 -5.63 0.12 -0.63
CA GLU A 95 -4.91 -1.15 -0.69
C GLU A 95 -4.53 -1.57 -2.12
N ASP A 96 -5.39 -1.32 -3.10
CA ASP A 96 -5.11 -1.61 -4.50
C ASP A 96 -3.97 -0.72 -5.03
N ASP A 97 -3.95 0.57 -4.64
CA ASP A 97 -2.88 1.51 -4.98
C ASP A 97 -1.54 1.10 -4.34
N VAL A 98 -1.56 0.72 -3.06
CA VAL A 98 -0.38 0.17 -2.34
C VAL A 98 0.13 -1.09 -3.05
N ALA A 99 -0.74 -2.05 -3.35
CA ALA A 99 -0.37 -3.27 -4.05
C ALA A 99 0.20 -2.99 -5.45
N ALA A 100 -0.33 -2.00 -6.17
CA ALA A 100 0.18 -1.58 -7.47
C ALA A 100 1.58 -0.97 -7.39
N ALA A 101 1.79 -0.02 -6.47
CA ALA A 101 3.07 0.65 -6.31
C ALA A 101 4.17 -0.32 -5.84
N TRP A 102 3.87 -1.20 -4.89
CA TRP A 102 4.85 -2.19 -4.43
C TRP A 102 5.16 -3.27 -5.46
N ARG A 103 4.19 -3.65 -6.31
CA ARG A 103 4.48 -4.53 -7.44
C ARG A 103 5.47 -3.88 -8.41
N ALA A 104 5.32 -2.58 -8.68
CA ALA A 104 6.24 -1.83 -9.53
C ALA A 104 7.67 -1.82 -8.95
N VAL A 105 7.82 -1.73 -7.63
CA VAL A 105 9.12 -1.89 -6.94
C VAL A 105 9.66 -3.31 -7.13
N ALA A 106 8.85 -4.34 -6.90
CA ALA A 106 9.26 -5.73 -7.05
C ALA A 106 9.68 -6.07 -8.49
N GLU A 107 9.02 -5.51 -9.50
CA GLU A 107 9.36 -5.70 -10.92
C GLU A 107 10.71 -5.04 -11.30
N ARG A 108 11.05 -3.92 -10.68
CA ARG A 108 12.30 -3.17 -10.92
C ARG A 108 13.45 -3.63 -10.03
N THR A 109 13.18 -4.40 -8.98
CA THR A 109 14.22 -4.91 -8.08
C THR A 109 14.72 -6.28 -8.56
N SER A 110 15.96 -6.33 -9.04
CA SER A 110 16.64 -7.60 -9.31
C SER A 110 16.85 -8.39 -8.00
N ALA A 111 16.53 -9.69 -8.03
CA ALA A 111 16.69 -10.56 -6.86
C ALA A 111 18.16 -10.70 -6.42
N ASP A 112 19.09 -10.58 -7.36
CA ASP A 112 20.53 -10.74 -7.11
C ASP A 112 21.17 -9.46 -6.53
N GLU A 113 20.52 -8.30 -6.67
CA GLU A 113 21.09 -6.99 -6.28
C GLU A 113 20.53 -6.46 -4.96
N ASP A 114 19.23 -6.69 -4.69
CA ASP A 114 18.58 -6.18 -3.48
C ASP A 114 17.43 -7.08 -3.00
N ALA A 115 17.80 -8.28 -2.54
CA ALA A 115 16.86 -9.28 -2.03
C ALA A 115 15.99 -8.75 -0.86
N GLU A 116 16.52 -7.87 -0.01
CA GLU A 116 15.78 -7.27 1.10
C GLU A 116 14.64 -6.36 0.59
N LEU A 117 14.94 -5.46 -0.36
CA LEU A 117 13.91 -4.60 -0.96
C LEU A 117 12.87 -5.42 -1.73
N ARG A 118 13.31 -6.45 -2.46
CA ARG A 118 12.40 -7.33 -3.20
C ARG A 118 11.46 -8.08 -2.24
N HIS A 119 11.97 -8.59 -1.13
CA HIS A 119 11.16 -9.28 -0.13
C HIS A 119 10.14 -8.33 0.52
N LEU A 120 10.58 -7.14 0.94
CA LEU A 120 9.71 -6.10 1.48
C LEU A 120 8.57 -5.75 0.51
N ALA A 121 8.89 -5.62 -0.79
CA ALA A 121 7.89 -5.31 -1.81
C ALA A 121 6.86 -6.44 -1.99
N LEU A 122 7.31 -7.70 -2.03
CA LEU A 122 6.41 -8.85 -2.16
C LEU A 122 5.52 -9.05 -0.92
N ASP A 123 6.05 -8.82 0.28
CA ASP A 123 5.30 -8.83 1.53
C ASP A 123 4.21 -7.74 1.51
N ALA A 124 4.56 -6.52 1.06
CA ALA A 124 3.62 -5.42 0.92
C ALA A 124 2.49 -5.72 -0.06
N VAL A 125 2.81 -6.28 -1.24
CA VAL A 125 1.81 -6.71 -2.24
C VAL A 125 0.86 -7.75 -1.64
N THR A 126 1.40 -8.74 -0.94
CA THR A 126 0.62 -9.84 -0.35
C THR A 126 -0.32 -9.32 0.74
N ALA A 127 0.21 -8.50 1.65
CA ALA A 127 -0.56 -7.90 2.74
C ALA A 127 -1.68 -7.01 2.20
N ALA A 128 -1.37 -6.08 1.28
CA ALA A 128 -2.34 -5.15 0.73
C ALA A 128 -3.44 -5.87 -0.07
N THR A 129 -3.07 -6.86 -0.89
CA THR A 129 -4.05 -7.66 -1.64
C THR A 129 -4.99 -8.41 -0.69
N THR A 130 -4.47 -9.02 0.37
CA THR A 130 -5.27 -9.74 1.36
C THR A 130 -6.23 -8.81 2.09
N THR A 131 -5.75 -7.64 2.52
CA THR A 131 -6.58 -6.62 3.17
C THR A 131 -7.67 -6.09 2.24
N SER A 132 -7.34 -5.84 0.96
CA SER A 132 -8.31 -5.43 -0.06
C SER A 132 -9.45 -6.45 -0.24
N VAL A 133 -9.17 -7.76 -0.19
CA VAL A 133 -10.20 -8.82 -0.23
C VAL A 133 -11.16 -8.72 0.97
N VAL A 134 -10.64 -8.46 2.18
CA VAL A 134 -11.46 -8.25 3.37
C VAL A 134 -12.41 -7.07 3.18
N TRP A 135 -11.91 -5.94 2.65
CA TRP A 135 -12.74 -4.77 2.41
C TRP A 135 -13.76 -4.95 1.29
N ARG A 136 -13.46 -5.72 0.24
CA ARG A 136 -14.46 -6.08 -0.79
C ARG A 136 -15.61 -6.87 -0.20
N ARG A 137 -15.36 -7.73 0.79
CA ARG A 137 -16.43 -8.42 1.51
C ARG A 137 -17.29 -7.44 2.32
N VAL A 138 -16.68 -6.51 3.06
CA VAL A 138 -17.40 -5.48 3.84
C VAL A 138 -18.21 -4.56 2.92
N ALA A 139 -17.67 -4.18 1.77
CA ALA A 139 -18.33 -3.33 0.78
C ALA A 139 -19.37 -4.07 -0.08
N GLY A 140 -19.51 -5.40 0.03
CA GLY A 140 -20.37 -6.19 -0.83
C GLY A 140 -19.96 -6.18 -2.32
N ARG A 141 -18.67 -5.99 -2.62
CA ARG A 141 -18.14 -5.87 -4.00
C ARG A 141 -17.65 -7.22 -4.53
N SER A 142 -17.83 -7.40 -5.84
CA SER A 142 -17.35 -8.56 -6.61
C SER A 142 -16.56 -8.08 -7.85
N PRO A 143 -15.53 -8.81 -8.34
CA PRO A 143 -14.96 -10.01 -7.71
C PRO A 143 -14.19 -9.66 -6.43
N LEU A 144 -14.16 -10.59 -5.47
CA LEU A 144 -13.44 -10.40 -4.20
C LEU A 144 -11.92 -10.35 -4.41
N VAL A 145 -11.42 -11.12 -5.38
CA VAL A 145 -10.03 -11.10 -5.82
C VAL A 145 -10.02 -10.49 -7.23
N PRO A 146 -9.40 -9.32 -7.43
CA PRO A 146 -9.28 -8.76 -8.77
C PRO A 146 -8.44 -9.70 -9.63
N ALA A 147 -8.75 -9.78 -10.92
CA ALA A 147 -7.97 -10.60 -11.84
C ALA A 147 -6.50 -10.16 -11.81
N PHE A 148 -5.59 -11.12 -11.65
CA PHE A 148 -4.17 -10.82 -11.74
C PHE A 148 -3.85 -10.34 -13.16
N PRO A 149 -3.13 -9.22 -13.35
CA PRO A 149 -2.74 -8.78 -14.68
C PRO A 149 -1.98 -9.90 -15.41
N GLY A 150 -2.46 -10.31 -16.59
CA GLY A 150 -1.92 -11.44 -17.36
C GLY A 150 -2.72 -12.75 -17.25
N ALA A 151 -3.60 -12.89 -16.27
CA ALA A 151 -4.70 -13.85 -16.35
C ALA A 151 -5.72 -13.26 -17.33
N GLY A 152 -5.61 -13.65 -18.60
CA GLY A 152 -6.53 -13.20 -19.64
C GLY A 152 -7.98 -13.27 -19.16
N ALA A 153 -8.78 -12.28 -19.55
CA ALA A 153 -10.23 -12.36 -19.45
C ALA A 153 -10.67 -13.61 -20.21
N GLY A 154 -10.77 -14.73 -19.50
CA GLY A 154 -11.17 -16.01 -20.04
C GLY A 154 -12.69 -16.01 -20.19
N ALA A 155 -13.12 -15.95 -21.45
CA ALA A 155 -14.39 -16.40 -22.04
C ALA A 155 -15.70 -16.03 -21.32
#